data_AF-A0A423V2Q3-F1
#
_entry.id   AF-A0A423V2Q3-F1
#
_cell.length_a   1.000
_cell.length_b   1.000
_cell.length_c   1.000
_cell.angle_alpha   90.00
_cell.angle_beta   90.00
_cell.angle_gamma   90.00
#
_symmetry.space_group_name_H-M   'P 1'
#
loop_
_entity.id
_entity.type
_entity.pdbx_description
1 polymer ?
#
loop_
_entity_poly.entity_id
_entity_poly.type
_entity_poly.pdbx_seq_one_letter_code
_entity_poly.pdbx_strand_id
1 'polypeptide(L)'
;MTTDHAEQRIAAILSDPEAQRIGALIQDEEARGGRELRDELQVFQDRYETAVHTGDIAVLTQVCEGKHGRWGRICVQSTGHETRTPHWGITPHGEPVAWIGSAPDDD
;
A
#
# COMPACT_ATOMS: atom_id res chain seq x y z
N MET A 1 -24.85 -21.81 -10.69
CA MET A 1 -23.91 -22.30 -9.66
C MET A 1 -22.63 -22.69 -10.38
N THR A 2 -21.76 -21.72 -10.64
CA THR A 2 -20.58 -21.85 -11.53
C THR A 2 -19.40 -20.98 -11.05
N THR A 3 -19.34 -20.65 -9.76
CA THR A 3 -18.19 -19.96 -9.13
C THR A 3 -17.03 -20.90 -8.81
N ASP A 4 -17.14 -22.19 -9.14
CA ASP A 4 -16.51 -23.23 -8.34
C ASP A 4 -15.04 -23.54 -8.69
N HIS A 5 -14.62 -23.50 -9.95
CA HIS A 5 -13.29 -24.01 -10.33
C HIS A 5 -12.18 -22.95 -10.30
N ALA A 6 -12.50 -21.69 -10.62
CA ALA A 6 -11.51 -20.62 -10.62
C ALA A 6 -11.14 -20.22 -9.19
N GLU A 7 -12.14 -20.06 -8.31
CA GLU A 7 -11.93 -19.73 -6.90
C GLU A 7 -11.16 -20.83 -6.16
N GLN A 8 -11.48 -22.11 -6.40
CA GLN A 8 -10.73 -23.23 -5.82
C GLN A 8 -9.26 -23.25 -6.28
N ARG A 9 -8.99 -22.91 -7.54
CA ARG A 9 -7.61 -22.83 -8.06
C ARG A 9 -6.84 -21.67 -7.47
N ILE A 10 -7.46 -20.50 -7.34
CA ILE A 10 -6.86 -19.35 -6.67
C ILE A 10 -6.59 -19.69 -5.20
N ALA A 11 -7.56 -20.27 -4.50
CA ALA A 11 -7.41 -20.69 -3.11
C ALA A 11 -6.28 -21.71 -2.95
N ALA A 12 -6.14 -22.67 -3.87
CA ALA A 12 -5.04 -23.64 -3.87
C ALA A 12 -3.68 -22.95 -4.06
N ILE A 13 -3.57 -21.98 -4.98
CA ILE A 13 -2.35 -21.20 -5.20
C ILE A 13 -2.01 -20.35 -3.97
N LEU A 14 -3.00 -19.68 -3.36
CA LEU A 14 -2.79 -18.87 -2.15
C LEU A 14 -2.48 -19.71 -0.91
N SER A 15 -2.90 -20.98 -0.91
CA SER A 15 -2.60 -21.96 0.15
C SER A 15 -1.28 -22.69 -0.09
N ASP A 16 -0.63 -22.49 -1.23
CA ASP A 16 0.67 -23.08 -1.51
C ASP A 16 1.71 -22.57 -0.49
N PRO A 17 2.47 -23.46 0.19
CA PRO A 17 3.42 -23.05 1.22
C PRO A 17 4.52 -22.11 0.70
N GLU A 18 4.93 -22.24 -0.55
CA GLU A 18 5.92 -21.34 -1.14
C GLU A 18 5.32 -19.96 -1.42
N ALA A 19 4.09 -19.91 -1.94
CA ALA A 19 3.36 -18.66 -2.11
C ALA A 19 3.17 -17.93 -0.76
N GLN A 20 2.81 -18.65 0.30
CA GLN A 20 2.70 -18.09 1.65
C GLN A 20 4.03 -17.59 2.20
N ARG A 21 5.11 -18.36 2.01
CA ARG A 21 6.46 -17.98 2.43
C ARG A 21 6.92 -16.70 1.73
N ILE A 22 6.74 -16.62 0.41
CA ILE A 22 7.07 -15.41 -0.37
C ILE A 22 6.20 -14.25 0.09
N GLY A 23 4.91 -14.48 0.30
CA GLY A 23 3.99 -13.48 0.83
C GLY A 23 4.40 -12.93 2.19
N ALA A 24 4.94 -13.76 3.09
CA ALA A 24 5.47 -13.30 4.38
C ALA A 24 6.74 -12.46 4.21
N LEU A 25 7.68 -12.91 3.36
CA LEU A 25 8.91 -12.14 3.07
C LEU A 25 8.61 -10.77 2.47
N ILE A 26 7.64 -10.68 1.56
CA ILE A 26 7.21 -9.40 1.00
C ILE A 26 6.71 -8.47 2.11
N GLN A 27 5.87 -8.97 3.03
CA GLN A 27 5.34 -8.17 4.12
C GLN A 27 6.42 -7.65 5.07
N ASP A 28 7.41 -8.50 5.39
CA ASP A 28 8.55 -8.11 6.22
C ASP A 28 9.37 -7.01 5.54
N GLU A 29 9.61 -7.12 4.24
CA GLU A 29 10.33 -6.13 3.45
C GLU A 29 9.55 -4.82 3.30
N GLU A 30 8.24 -4.88 3.08
CA GLU A 30 7.38 -3.69 3.02
C GLU A 30 7.38 -2.93 4.35
N ALA A 31 7.31 -3.65 5.48
CA ALA A 31 7.37 -3.06 6.81
C ALA A 31 8.77 -2.50 7.13
N ARG A 32 9.83 -3.21 6.75
CA ARG A 32 11.22 -2.77 6.92
C ARG A 32 11.47 -1.48 6.12
N GLY A 33 11.16 -1.47 4.83
CA GLY A 33 11.29 -0.30 3.97
C GLY A 33 10.44 0.87 4.44
N GLY A 34 9.22 0.59 4.95
CA GLY A 34 8.36 1.60 5.56
C GLY A 34 9.03 2.34 6.73
N ARG A 35 9.67 1.60 7.64
CA ARG A 35 10.41 2.17 8.77
C ARG A 35 11.66 2.93 8.33
N GLU A 36 12.43 2.38 7.40
CA GLU A 36 13.67 2.99 6.91
C GLU A 36 13.42 4.33 6.21
N LEU A 37 12.30 4.45 5.49
CA LEU A 37 11.93 5.66 4.77
C LEU A 37 11.14 6.67 5.60
N ARG A 38 10.84 6.37 6.88
CA ARG A 38 10.01 7.23 7.72
C ARG A 38 10.55 8.65 7.80
N ASP A 39 11.84 8.81 8.11
CA ASP A 39 12.43 10.14 8.32
C ASP A 39 12.34 11.03 7.06
N GLU A 40 12.36 10.43 5.88
CA GLU A 40 12.25 11.14 4.60
C GLU A 40 10.78 11.41 4.22
N LEU A 41 9.90 10.44 4.42
CA LEU A 41 8.56 10.45 3.83
C LEU A 41 7.43 10.85 4.80
N GLN A 42 7.71 10.92 6.11
CA GLN A 42 6.72 11.33 7.13
C GLN A 42 6.09 12.70 6.84
N VAL A 43 6.84 13.64 6.26
CA VAL A 43 6.32 14.95 5.86
C VAL A 43 5.10 14.86 4.92
N PHE A 44 5.05 13.83 4.07
CA PHE A 44 3.92 13.61 3.17
C PHE A 44 2.70 13.06 3.92
N GLN A 45 2.90 12.22 4.93
CA GLN A 45 1.84 11.75 5.82
C GLN A 45 1.26 12.91 6.62
N ASP A 46 2.11 13.73 7.25
CA ASP A 46 1.67 14.85 8.07
C ASP A 46 0.88 15.87 7.24
N ARG A 47 1.32 16.11 6.00
CA ARG A 47 0.59 16.91 5.01
C ARG A 47 -0.78 16.32 4.69
N TYR A 48 -0.86 15.01 4.44
CA TYR A 48 -2.10 14.32 4.15
C TYR A 48 -3.07 14.40 5.34
N GLU A 49 -2.62 14.10 6.55
CA GLU A 49 -3.44 14.16 7.77
C GLU A 49 -3.97 15.58 8.03
N THR A 50 -3.12 16.59 7.84
CA THR A 50 -3.53 18.00 7.93
C THR A 50 -4.62 18.30 6.92
N ALA A 51 -4.44 17.90 5.65
CA ALA A 51 -5.41 18.15 4.59
C ALA A 51 -6.75 17.45 4.84
N VAL A 52 -6.73 16.23 5.37
CA VAL A 52 -7.95 15.53 5.81
C VAL A 52 -8.64 16.29 6.95
N HIS A 53 -7.88 16.75 7.94
CA HIS A 53 -8.42 17.49 9.08
C HIS A 53 -9.02 18.84 8.70
N THR A 54 -8.38 19.57 7.77
CA THR A 54 -8.81 20.91 7.35
C THR A 54 -9.75 20.90 6.15
N GLY A 55 -9.96 19.75 5.51
CA GLY A 55 -10.72 19.62 4.27
C GLY A 55 -10.04 20.29 3.07
N ASP A 56 -8.70 20.30 3.02
CA ASP A 56 -7.96 20.87 1.89
C ASP A 56 -7.97 19.94 0.68
N ILE A 57 -9.01 20.08 -0.13
CA ILE A 57 -9.21 19.27 -1.33
C ILE A 57 -8.07 19.46 -2.34
N ALA A 58 -7.45 20.63 -2.42
CA ALA A 58 -6.40 20.89 -3.41
C ALA A 58 -5.13 20.07 -3.13
N VAL A 59 -4.83 19.80 -1.85
CA VAL A 59 -3.75 18.89 -1.46
C VAL A 59 -4.17 17.44 -1.69
N LEU A 60 -5.39 17.07 -1.31
CA LEU A 60 -5.88 15.70 -1.44
C LEU A 60 -5.93 15.22 -2.91
N THR A 61 -6.25 16.10 -3.86
CA THR A 61 -6.23 15.75 -5.30
C THR A 61 -4.83 15.62 -5.91
N GLN A 62 -3.79 16.03 -5.19
CA GLN A 62 -2.40 15.91 -5.63
C GLN A 62 -1.68 14.69 -5.04
N VAL A 63 -2.37 13.92 -4.19
CA VAL A 63 -1.87 12.66 -3.66
C VAL A 63 -1.90 11.61 -4.77
N CYS A 64 -0.93 10.70 -4.75
CA CYS A 64 -0.84 9.59 -5.69
C CYS A 64 -2.19 8.88 -5.83
N GLU A 65 -2.73 8.86 -7.04
CA GLU A 65 -4.06 8.30 -7.32
C GLU A 65 -4.06 6.78 -7.17
N GLY A 66 -5.12 6.26 -6.53
CA GLY A 66 -5.61 4.89 -6.76
C GLY A 66 -4.63 3.76 -6.47
N LYS A 67 -3.76 3.89 -5.47
CA LYS A 67 -2.93 2.75 -5.03
C LYS A 67 -3.15 2.50 -3.55
N HIS A 68 -4.25 1.81 -3.27
CA HIS A 68 -4.60 1.32 -1.95
C HIS A 68 -3.80 0.07 -1.63
N GLY A 69 -2.55 0.15 -1.16
CA GLY A 69 -1.80 -1.02 -0.69
C GLY A 69 -2.70 -1.99 0.10
N ARG A 70 -2.49 -3.31 -0.02
CA ARG A 70 -3.18 -4.38 0.78
C ARG A 70 -3.61 -3.85 2.15
N TRP A 71 -4.88 -3.98 2.56
CA TRP A 71 -5.36 -3.46 3.87
C TRP A 71 -5.70 -1.95 3.93
N GLY A 72 -6.04 -1.32 2.81
CA GLY A 72 -6.53 0.08 2.79
C GLY A 72 -5.41 1.12 2.99
N ARG A 73 -4.19 0.80 2.56
CA ARG A 73 -3.02 1.68 2.68
C ARG A 73 -3.05 2.75 1.60
N ILE A 74 -3.13 4.02 1.96
CA ILE A 74 -3.08 5.12 0.98
C ILE A 74 -1.63 5.51 0.76
N CYS A 75 -1.18 5.61 -0.49
CA CYS A 75 0.09 6.27 -0.76
C CYS A 75 -0.06 7.78 -0.59
N VAL A 76 0.68 8.38 0.34
CA VAL A 76 0.56 9.81 0.70
C VAL A 76 1.49 10.74 -0.10
N GLN A 77 2.36 10.16 -0.93
CA GLN A 77 3.26 10.92 -1.80
C GLN A 77 2.49 11.62 -2.93
N SER A 78 3.14 12.58 -3.57
CA SER A 78 2.53 13.35 -4.67
C SER A 78 2.41 12.51 -5.96
N THR A 79 1.40 12.79 -6.78
CA THR A 79 1.16 12.12 -8.07
C THR A 79 2.41 12.08 -8.96
N GLY A 80 2.67 10.91 -9.56
CA GLY A 80 3.81 10.68 -10.46
C GLY A 80 5.15 10.43 -9.75
N HIS A 81 5.13 10.08 -8.46
CA HIS A 81 6.34 9.71 -7.73
C HIS A 81 6.83 8.30 -8.06
N GLU A 82 6.00 7.43 -8.64
CA GLU A 82 6.25 5.98 -8.75
C GLU A 82 7.47 5.60 -9.58
N THR A 83 7.99 6.53 -10.38
CA THR A 83 9.21 6.37 -11.16
C THR A 83 10.49 6.64 -10.36
N ARG A 84 10.36 7.16 -9.14
CA ARG A 84 11.46 7.68 -8.32
C ARG A 84 11.56 6.99 -6.96
N THR A 85 10.44 6.73 -6.32
CA THR A 85 10.36 6.21 -4.96
C THR A 85 9.30 5.12 -4.85
N PRO A 86 9.44 4.16 -3.91
CA PRO A 86 8.35 3.24 -3.60
C PRO A 86 7.12 4.02 -3.12
N HIS A 87 5.96 3.41 -3.21
CA HIS A 87 4.79 3.87 -2.47
C HIS A 87 5.07 3.84 -0.99
N TRP A 88 4.46 4.77 -0.27
CA TRP A 88 4.64 4.88 1.16
C TRP A 88 3.40 5.47 1.82
N GLY A 89 3.10 4.99 3.02
CA GLY A 89 1.99 5.46 3.84
C GLY A 89 1.95 4.77 5.20
N ILE A 90 0.87 5.00 5.94
CA ILE A 90 0.63 4.43 7.26
C ILE A 90 -0.54 3.44 7.20
N THR A 91 -0.36 2.27 7.80
CA THR A 91 -1.42 1.27 7.95
C THR A 91 -2.52 1.75 8.92
N PRO A 92 -3.72 1.14 8.91
CA PRO A 92 -4.77 1.44 9.91
C PRO A 92 -4.33 1.28 11.38
N HIS A 93 -3.24 0.55 11.62
CA HIS A 93 -2.67 0.33 12.95
C HIS A 93 -1.56 1.33 13.32
N GLY A 94 -1.24 2.29 12.46
CA GLY A 94 -0.21 3.31 12.72
C GLY A 94 1.21 2.93 12.31
N GLU A 95 1.40 1.75 11.69
CA GLU A 95 2.72 1.29 11.25
C GLU A 95 3.04 1.77 9.83
N PRO A 96 4.28 2.22 9.55
CA PRO A 96 4.69 2.69 8.24
C PRO A 96 5.01 1.53 7.32
N VAL A 97 4.73 1.70 6.03
CA VAL A 97 4.89 0.65 5.03
C VAL A 97 5.30 1.24 3.68
N ALA A 98 6.20 0.56 2.99
CA ALA A 98 6.65 0.91 1.65
C ALA A 98 6.39 -0.24 0.68
N TRP A 99 5.91 0.03 -0.54
CA TRP A 99 5.62 -1.03 -1.52
C TRP A 99 5.89 -0.60 -2.97
N ILE A 100 6.03 -1.58 -3.86
CA ILE A 100 6.23 -1.36 -5.30
C ILE A 100 5.01 -1.90 -6.06
N GLY A 101 4.61 -1.17 -7.09
CA GLY A 101 3.45 -1.52 -7.91
C GLY A 101 2.12 -1.07 -7.31
N SER A 102 1.03 -1.54 -7.90
CA SER A 102 -0.30 -1.39 -7.31
C SER A 102 -0.45 -2.39 -6.19
N ALA A 103 -1.28 -2.06 -5.22
CA ALA A 103 -1.79 -3.09 -4.35
C ALA A 103 -2.57 -4.13 -5.15
N PRO A 104 -2.59 -5.39 -4.72
CA PRO A 104 -3.43 -6.41 -5.33
C PRO A 104 -4.93 -6.22 -5.05
N ASP A 105 -5.35 -5.09 -4.46
CA ASP A 105 -6.73 -4.86 -3.99
C ASP A 105 -7.62 -4.15 -5.04
N ASP A 106 -7.07 -3.79 -6.22
CA ASP A 106 -7.83 -3.28 -7.36
C ASP A 106 -7.85 -4.33 -8.48
N ASP A 107 -8.71 -5.37 -8.32
CA ASP A 107 -9.49 -6.08 -9.37
C ASP A 107 -10.28 -7.27 -8.78
#